data_AF-A0A1H6EL83-F1
#
_entry.id   AF-A0A1H6EL83-F1
#
_cell.length_a   1.000
_cell.length_b   1.000
_cell.length_c   1.000
_cell.angle_alpha   90.00
_cell.angle_beta   90.00
_cell.angle_gamma   90.00
#
_symmetry.space_group_name_H-M   'P 1'
#
loop_
_entity.id
_entity.type
_entity.pdbx_description
1 polymer ?
#
loop_
_entity_poly.entity_id
_entity_poly.type
_entity_poly.pdbx_seq_one_letter_code
_entity_poly.pdbx_strand_id
1 'polypeptide(L)'
;MSRQKKLPPVHEAWLPREHPLHRPRHGRRQLAALVCAVLFFTAPLVSWVFGARPGQLENRPLAAFPSVTEGWGFFTGMNAWATDHLPFRRQAVQSVDALSRGVFGEPARLDGGSHTSPVGAGQVDEKPQIDENVFPAVIEGKGGWLFLGHDVSYRCVPKRSLDEVIAGLRRWRAVVEASGRKFQLVVAPDKSTVYPENLPDAYAGEDCSTKAREEFWKRVPRETGALDMRNQLREVAARNQRPIYHDIDTHWTHEGGITMAYQLAERLEPGATRDWKVRPSRQYPHSADIPDLLGQDRTVPIQAYSLAPDGSDVDNTQFEPSDFHEPLHLESPPKPGMVTRPMRMVGDSFTQFASPYLAATFTDLTIVHPDQVAVDPEAAGRLLAEGEIVTFELSERFVAGGRYPMLDAAVADKAGAILAAHPIR
;
A
#
# COMPACT_ATOMS: atom_id res chain seq x y z
N MET A 1 -62.97 48.99 13.50
CA MET A 1 -61.97 47.89 13.31
C MET A 1 -62.50 46.94 12.24
N SER A 2 -62.00 47.02 11.01
CA SER A 2 -62.38 46.11 9.92
C SER A 2 -61.42 44.91 9.93
N ARG A 3 -61.94 43.69 10.16
CA ARG A 3 -61.15 42.45 10.05
C ARG A 3 -60.86 42.19 8.57
N GLN A 4 -59.63 42.43 8.12
CA GLN A 4 -59.15 41.89 6.85
C GLN A 4 -59.20 40.36 6.91
N LYS A 5 -60.07 39.75 6.11
CA LYS A 5 -60.04 38.31 5.85
C LYS A 5 -58.73 37.99 5.12
N LYS A 6 -57.79 37.33 5.80
CA LYS A 6 -56.65 36.69 5.12
C LYS A 6 -57.18 35.52 4.30
N LEU A 7 -56.93 35.55 2.99
CA LEU A 7 -57.13 34.39 2.11
C LEU A 7 -56.18 33.26 2.55
N PRO A 8 -56.58 31.99 2.38
CA PRO A 8 -55.69 30.86 2.67
C PRO A 8 -54.45 30.92 1.79
N PRO A 9 -53.26 30.56 2.30
CA PRO A 9 -52.04 30.53 1.50
C PRO A 9 -52.19 29.51 0.37
N VAL A 10 -52.12 29.98 -0.88
CA VAL A 10 -52.13 29.15 -2.09
C VAL A 10 -50.71 29.13 -2.65
N HIS A 11 -50.20 27.93 -2.95
CA HIS A 11 -48.87 27.76 -3.53
C HIS A 11 -48.81 28.42 -4.92
N GLU A 12 -47.73 29.14 -5.23
CA GLU A 12 -47.55 29.97 -6.44
C GLU A 12 -47.86 29.24 -7.76
N ALA A 13 -47.65 27.92 -7.79
CA ALA A 13 -47.93 27.05 -8.93
C ALA A 13 -49.41 26.77 -9.21
N TRP A 14 -50.31 27.14 -8.30
CA TRP A 14 -51.75 26.91 -8.40
C TRP A 14 -52.50 28.21 -8.73
N LEU A 15 -51.76 29.32 -8.89
CA LEU A 15 -52.29 30.59 -9.36
C LEU A 15 -52.62 30.50 -10.86
N PRO A 16 -53.58 31.29 -11.37
CA PRO A 16 -53.82 31.39 -12.81
C PRO A 16 -52.54 31.77 -13.56
N ARG A 17 -52.36 31.27 -14.79
CA ARG A 17 -51.13 31.50 -15.58
C ARG A 17 -50.81 32.97 -15.84
N GLU A 18 -51.84 33.81 -15.81
CA GLU A 18 -51.78 35.26 -16.02
C GLU A 18 -51.38 36.02 -14.74
N HIS A 19 -51.33 35.33 -13.59
CA HIS A 19 -50.97 35.94 -12.32
C HIS A 19 -49.46 36.23 -12.27
N PRO A 20 -49.01 37.43 -11.85
CA PRO A 20 -47.59 37.82 -11.87
C PRO A 20 -46.67 36.92 -11.03
N LEU A 21 -47.23 36.31 -9.99
CA LEU A 21 -46.54 35.38 -9.09
C LEU A 21 -46.71 33.91 -9.49
N HIS A 22 -47.33 33.59 -10.63
CA HIS A 22 -47.46 32.21 -11.07
C HIS A 22 -46.10 31.64 -11.44
N ARG A 23 -45.66 30.63 -10.68
CA ARG A 23 -44.45 29.85 -10.95
C ARG A 23 -44.86 28.43 -11.31
N PRO A 24 -44.76 27.99 -12.58
CA PRO A 24 -45.20 26.66 -12.97
C PRO A 24 -44.41 25.59 -12.19
N ARG A 25 -45.12 24.67 -11.54
CA ARG A 25 -44.55 23.39 -11.10
C ARG A 25 -44.20 22.63 -12.39
N HIS A 26 -42.91 22.42 -12.65
CA HIS A 26 -42.34 21.70 -13.80
C HIS A 26 -42.16 22.50 -15.10
N GLY A 27 -41.32 23.55 -15.07
CA GLY A 27 -40.76 24.13 -16.31
C GLY A 27 -39.79 23.18 -17.04
N ARG A 28 -39.49 23.43 -18.33
CA ARG A 28 -38.58 22.57 -19.15
C ARG A 28 -37.23 22.26 -18.47
N ARG A 29 -36.69 23.19 -17.69
CA ARG A 29 -35.44 22.99 -16.90
C ARG A 29 -35.62 22.02 -15.73
N GLN A 30 -36.78 22.03 -15.06
CA GLN A 30 -37.11 21.06 -14.01
C GLN A 30 -37.37 19.67 -14.60
N LEU A 31 -37.96 19.59 -15.79
CA LEU A 31 -38.11 18.31 -16.50
C LEU A 31 -36.73 17.72 -16.86
N ALA A 32 -35.81 18.53 -17.39
CA ALA A 32 -34.45 18.08 -17.67
C ALA A 32 -33.73 17.60 -16.40
N ALA A 33 -33.80 18.37 -15.31
CA ALA A 33 -33.23 17.96 -14.03
C ALA A 33 -33.85 16.65 -13.49
N LEU A 34 -35.17 16.49 -13.63
CA LEU A 34 -35.88 15.27 -13.21
C LEU A 34 -35.50 14.07 -14.07
N VAL A 35 -35.37 14.24 -15.39
CA VAL A 35 -34.89 13.20 -16.29
C VAL A 35 -33.45 12.81 -15.94
N CYS A 36 -32.56 13.78 -15.73
CA CYS A 36 -31.19 13.50 -15.29
C CYS A 36 -31.16 12.77 -13.94
N ALA A 37 -31.99 13.18 -12.97
CA ALA A 37 -32.09 12.50 -11.68
C ALA A 37 -32.59 11.07 -11.83
N VAL A 38 -33.66 10.84 -12.60
CA VAL A 38 -34.20 9.50 -12.86
C VAL A 38 -33.13 8.64 -13.53
N LEU A 39 -32.42 9.15 -14.54
CA LEU A 39 -31.35 8.42 -15.19
C LEU A 39 -30.21 8.13 -14.22
N PHE A 40 -29.79 9.09 -13.41
CA PHE A 40 -28.71 8.92 -12.43
C PHE A 40 -29.03 7.82 -11.41
N PHE A 41 -30.26 7.79 -10.87
CA PHE A 41 -30.66 6.79 -9.86
C PHE A 41 -31.04 5.44 -10.46
N THR A 42 -31.54 5.38 -11.70
CA THR A 42 -32.00 4.12 -12.32
C THR A 42 -30.94 3.47 -13.20
N ALA A 43 -29.97 4.21 -13.73
CA ALA A 43 -28.93 3.65 -14.61
C ALA A 43 -28.13 2.51 -13.96
N PRO A 44 -27.65 2.60 -12.70
CA PRO A 44 -26.93 1.50 -12.07
C PRO A 44 -27.77 0.22 -11.96
N LEU A 45 -29.05 0.36 -11.59
CA LEU A 45 -29.99 -0.76 -11.48
C LEU A 45 -30.30 -1.39 -12.85
N VAL A 46 -30.58 -0.55 -13.85
CA VAL A 46 -30.84 -0.99 -15.23
C VAL A 46 -29.61 -1.71 -15.78
N SER A 47 -28.43 -1.12 -15.65
CA SER A 47 -27.16 -1.74 -16.05
C SER A 47 -26.92 -3.08 -15.38
N TRP A 48 -27.20 -3.20 -14.08
CA TRP A 48 -27.08 -4.46 -13.36
C TRP A 48 -28.07 -5.54 -13.84
N VAL A 49 -29.31 -5.16 -14.16
CA VAL A 49 -30.32 -6.05 -14.75
C VAL A 49 -29.88 -6.56 -16.13
N PHE A 50 -29.24 -5.71 -16.93
CA PHE A 50 -28.70 -6.06 -18.25
C PHE A 50 -27.30 -6.70 -18.21
N GLY A 51 -26.86 -7.18 -17.05
CA GLY A 51 -25.66 -8.02 -16.92
C GLY A 51 -24.36 -7.27 -16.62
N ALA A 52 -24.39 -5.96 -16.37
CA ALA A 52 -23.23 -5.28 -15.81
C ALA A 52 -22.98 -5.80 -14.39
N ARG A 53 -21.74 -6.19 -14.11
CA ARG A 53 -21.33 -6.68 -12.79
C ARG A 53 -20.22 -5.78 -12.23
N PRO A 54 -20.22 -5.52 -10.92
CA PRO A 54 -19.11 -4.83 -10.28
C PRO A 54 -17.83 -5.67 -10.44
N GLY A 55 -16.73 -5.00 -10.76
CA GLY A 55 -15.39 -5.59 -10.81
C GLY A 55 -14.55 -5.06 -9.66
N GLN A 56 -13.58 -5.85 -9.23
CA GLN A 56 -12.57 -5.39 -8.27
C GLN A 56 -11.74 -4.28 -8.92
N LEU A 57 -11.50 -3.20 -8.17
CA LEU A 57 -10.72 -2.03 -8.58
C LEU A 57 -9.48 -1.83 -7.71
N GLU A 58 -9.49 -2.38 -6.51
CA GLU A 58 -8.41 -2.30 -5.53
C GLU A 58 -7.97 -3.75 -5.21
N ASN A 59 -6.74 -3.97 -4.73
CA ASN A 59 -6.23 -5.29 -4.27
C ASN A 59 -6.90 -5.77 -2.97
N ARG A 60 -8.22 -5.60 -2.87
CA ARG A 60 -9.07 -6.11 -1.82
C ARG A 60 -10.36 -6.68 -2.42
N PRO A 61 -10.93 -7.74 -1.83
CA PRO A 61 -12.24 -8.22 -2.23
C PRO A 61 -13.28 -7.10 -2.05
N LEU A 62 -14.32 -7.12 -2.88
CA LEU A 62 -15.46 -6.20 -2.74
C LEU A 62 -16.01 -6.31 -1.32
N ALA A 63 -16.28 -5.18 -0.67
CA ALA A 63 -16.85 -5.16 0.67
C ALA A 63 -18.09 -6.07 0.74
N ALA A 64 -18.16 -6.95 1.74
CA ALA A 64 -19.31 -7.84 1.91
C ALA A 64 -20.57 -7.04 2.26
N PHE A 65 -21.75 -7.59 1.94
CA PHE A 65 -23.00 -6.97 2.34
C PHE A 65 -23.06 -6.94 3.88
N PRO A 66 -23.24 -5.76 4.50
CA PRO A 66 -23.15 -5.64 5.95
C PRO A 66 -24.28 -6.42 6.63
N SER A 67 -23.97 -7.03 7.78
CA SER A 67 -24.97 -7.82 8.50
C SER A 67 -26.03 -6.90 9.13
N VAL A 68 -27.31 -7.26 8.96
CA VAL A 68 -28.43 -6.57 9.61
C VAL A 68 -28.43 -6.73 11.14
N THR A 69 -27.62 -7.65 11.68
CA THR A 69 -27.49 -7.86 13.13
C THR A 69 -26.45 -6.96 13.80
N GLU A 70 -25.70 -6.16 13.04
CA GLU A 70 -24.63 -5.27 13.55
C GLU A 70 -25.12 -3.89 14.01
N GLY A 71 -26.44 -3.66 14.07
CA GLY A 71 -27.01 -2.40 14.54
C GLY A 71 -26.54 -1.20 13.70
N TRP A 72 -25.86 -0.23 14.32
CA TRP A 72 -25.30 0.92 13.60
C TRP A 72 -24.17 0.55 12.62
N GLY A 73 -23.51 -0.60 12.82
CA GLY A 73 -22.50 -1.15 11.90
C GLY A 73 -23.04 -1.44 10.51
N PHE A 74 -24.34 -1.77 10.41
CA PHE A 74 -25.04 -1.97 9.13
C PHE A 74 -24.98 -0.73 8.24
N PHE A 75 -25.24 0.45 8.82
CA PHE A 75 -25.26 1.71 8.08
C PHE A 75 -23.86 2.19 7.70
N THR A 76 -22.86 1.97 8.55
CA THR A 76 -21.47 2.33 8.24
C THR A 76 -20.87 1.40 7.17
N GLY A 77 -21.24 0.12 7.17
CA GLY A 77 -20.81 -0.84 6.15
C GLY A 77 -21.53 -0.68 4.80
N MET A 78 -22.75 -0.14 4.79
CA MET A 78 -23.53 0.04 3.55
C MET A 78 -22.86 0.97 2.55
N ASN A 79 -22.16 2.01 3.01
CA ASN A 79 -21.51 2.96 2.11
C ASN A 79 -20.35 2.31 1.33
N ALA A 80 -19.53 1.52 2.03
CA ALA A 80 -18.44 0.76 1.42
C ALA A 80 -18.99 -0.30 0.45
N TRP A 81 -19.99 -1.09 0.88
CA TRP A 81 -20.64 -2.08 0.02
C TRP A 81 -21.25 -1.43 -1.24
N ALA A 82 -22.02 -0.35 -1.08
CA ALA A 82 -22.67 0.33 -2.19
C ALA A 82 -21.64 0.88 -3.19
N THR A 83 -20.55 1.48 -2.70
CA THR A 83 -19.49 2.04 -3.54
C THR A 83 -18.74 0.95 -4.32
N ASP A 84 -18.46 -0.19 -3.69
CA ASP A 84 -17.78 -1.33 -4.33
C ASP A 84 -18.68 -2.07 -5.33
N HIS A 85 -20.00 -2.05 -5.13
CA HIS A 85 -20.96 -2.76 -5.97
C HIS A 85 -21.54 -1.91 -7.11
N LEU A 86 -21.04 -0.69 -7.33
CA LEU A 86 -21.46 0.16 -8.45
C LEU A 86 -20.90 -0.37 -9.79
N PRO A 87 -21.76 -0.73 -10.77
CA PRO A 87 -21.30 -1.10 -12.10
C PRO A 87 -20.64 0.11 -12.79
N PHE A 88 -19.64 -0.17 -13.62
CA PHE A 88 -18.88 0.82 -14.39
C PHE A 88 -18.06 1.84 -13.59
N ARG A 89 -17.78 1.59 -12.30
CA ARG A 89 -16.89 2.47 -11.50
C ARG A 89 -15.54 2.71 -12.19
N ARG A 90 -14.97 1.69 -12.84
CA ARG A 90 -13.74 1.80 -13.65
C ARG A 90 -13.88 2.82 -14.79
N GLN A 91 -14.92 2.69 -15.61
CA GLN A 91 -15.17 3.58 -16.75
C GLN A 91 -15.50 5.00 -16.30
N ALA A 92 -16.17 5.16 -15.15
CA ALA A 92 -16.45 6.47 -14.57
C ALA A 92 -15.15 7.18 -14.15
N VAL A 93 -14.26 6.48 -13.43
CA VAL A 93 -12.93 6.99 -13.06
C VAL A 93 -12.14 7.40 -14.31
N GLN A 94 -12.08 6.54 -15.33
CA GLN A 94 -11.39 6.82 -16.59
C GLN A 94 -11.98 8.04 -17.34
N SER A 95 -13.31 8.19 -17.33
CA SER A 95 -13.98 9.30 -18.01
C SER A 95 -13.73 10.62 -17.30
N VAL A 96 -13.75 10.63 -15.96
CA VAL A 96 -13.42 11.81 -15.16
C VAL A 96 -11.96 12.21 -15.37
N ASP A 97 -11.03 11.25 -15.40
CA ASP A 97 -9.62 11.52 -15.70
C ASP A 97 -9.43 12.08 -17.12
N ALA A 98 -10.06 11.47 -18.13
CA ALA A 98 -9.99 11.95 -19.52
C ALA A 98 -10.56 13.38 -19.67
N LEU A 99 -11.66 13.68 -18.99
CA LEU A 99 -12.23 15.03 -18.95
C LEU A 99 -11.30 16.01 -18.24
N SER A 100 -10.71 15.63 -17.11
CA SER A 100 -9.78 16.47 -16.36
C SER A 100 -8.55 16.82 -17.21
N ARG A 101 -7.93 15.82 -17.85
CA ARG A 101 -6.81 16.04 -18.76
C ARG A 101 -7.19 16.88 -19.96
N GLY A 102 -8.37 16.64 -20.55
CA GLY A 102 -8.84 17.37 -21.72
C GLY A 102 -9.20 18.84 -21.44
N VAL A 103 -9.73 19.14 -20.25
CA VAL A 103 -10.22 20.48 -19.88
C VAL A 103 -9.18 21.28 -19.11
N PHE A 104 -8.50 20.66 -18.15
CA PHE A 104 -7.60 21.31 -17.20
C PHE A 104 -6.12 21.00 -17.44
N GLY A 105 -5.80 20.03 -18.31
CA GLY A 105 -4.42 19.62 -18.56
C GLY A 105 -3.77 18.86 -17.40
N GLU A 106 -4.56 18.48 -16.40
CA GLU A 106 -4.11 17.76 -15.20
C GLU A 106 -4.96 16.49 -14.97
N PRO A 107 -4.37 15.42 -14.41
CA PRO A 107 -5.12 14.22 -14.03
C PRO A 107 -6.21 14.54 -13.01
N ALA A 108 -7.27 13.72 -12.98
CA ALA A 108 -8.33 13.91 -12.00
C ALA A 108 -7.84 13.58 -10.58
N ARG A 109 -8.30 14.36 -9.59
CA ARG A 109 -8.17 13.99 -8.17
C ARG A 109 -9.20 12.90 -7.84
N LEU A 110 -8.75 11.66 -7.79
CA LEU A 110 -9.60 10.48 -7.58
C LEU A 110 -9.79 10.12 -6.09
N ASP A 111 -8.93 10.64 -5.22
CA ASP A 111 -9.09 10.55 -3.76
C ASP A 111 -9.65 11.86 -3.21
N GLY A 112 -10.86 11.76 -2.66
CA GLY A 112 -11.59 12.89 -2.12
C GLY A 112 -12.95 12.46 -1.62
N GLY A 113 -12.99 11.80 -0.46
CA GLY A 113 -14.23 11.69 0.31
C GLY A 113 -14.81 13.09 0.50
N SER A 114 -16.05 13.30 0.08
CA SER A 114 -16.75 14.58 0.14
C SER A 114 -17.09 14.95 1.59
N HIS A 115 -16.09 15.40 2.34
CA HIS A 115 -16.25 16.00 3.66
C HIS A 115 -15.64 17.40 3.68
N THR A 116 -16.00 18.26 2.72
CA THR A 116 -15.90 19.70 2.92
C THR A 116 -17.15 20.17 3.67
N SER A 117 -17.05 20.24 5.00
CA SER A 117 -18.05 20.99 5.78
C SER A 117 -18.02 22.48 5.38
N PRO A 118 -19.17 23.18 5.33
CA PRO A 118 -19.18 24.58 4.94
C PRO A 118 -18.45 25.43 5.98
N VAL A 119 -17.70 26.41 5.47
CA VAL A 119 -16.92 27.38 6.21
C VAL A 119 -17.80 28.14 7.21
N GLY A 120 -17.46 28.09 8.51
CA GLY A 120 -18.05 28.95 9.53
C GLY A 120 -18.14 28.36 10.94
N ALA A 121 -17.02 28.11 11.62
CA ALA A 121 -16.94 28.10 13.08
C ALA A 121 -15.48 28.36 13.49
N GLY A 122 -15.27 29.29 14.43
CA GLY A 122 -13.98 29.92 14.69
C GLY A 122 -13.03 29.19 15.64
N GLN A 123 -11.74 29.54 15.48
CA GLN A 123 -10.55 29.44 16.38
C GLN A 123 -10.17 28.02 16.85
N VAL A 124 -8.91 27.60 16.76
CA VAL A 124 -7.73 28.11 17.50
C VAL A 124 -6.45 28.00 16.66
N ASP A 125 -5.47 28.86 16.93
CA ASP A 125 -4.10 28.82 16.42
C ASP A 125 -3.38 27.50 16.75
N GLU A 126 -3.51 26.52 15.86
CA GLU A 126 -2.58 25.41 15.68
C GLU A 126 -2.33 25.35 14.16
N LYS A 127 -1.09 25.19 13.70
CA LYS A 127 -0.85 24.99 12.27
C LYS A 127 -1.78 23.85 11.82
N PRO A 128 -2.66 24.04 10.81
CA PRO A 128 -3.58 23.00 10.41
C PRO A 128 -2.77 21.73 10.14
N GLN A 129 -3.11 20.64 10.84
CA GLN A 129 -2.53 19.34 10.53
C GLN A 129 -2.84 19.09 9.05
N ILE A 130 -1.79 18.92 8.24
CA ILE A 130 -1.97 18.71 6.80
C ILE A 130 -2.78 17.43 6.65
N ASP A 131 -3.97 17.54 6.06
CA ASP A 131 -4.82 16.38 5.78
C ASP A 131 -4.12 15.51 4.74
N GLU A 132 -4.04 14.21 4.97
CA GLU A 132 -3.44 13.26 4.04
C GLU A 132 -4.15 13.29 2.67
N ASN A 133 -5.45 13.62 2.64
CA ASN A 133 -6.24 13.73 1.42
C ASN A 133 -5.79 14.85 0.47
N VAL A 134 -4.90 15.75 0.90
CA VAL A 134 -4.35 16.79 0.01
C VAL A 134 -3.28 16.25 -0.93
N PHE A 135 -2.71 15.07 -0.63
CA PHE A 135 -1.74 14.40 -1.47
C PHE A 135 -2.46 13.53 -2.51
N PRO A 136 -2.08 13.60 -3.80
CA PRO A 136 -2.69 12.75 -4.82
C PRO A 136 -2.30 11.29 -4.59
N ALA A 137 -3.22 10.36 -4.87
CA ALA A 137 -2.96 8.91 -4.82
C ALA A 137 -1.77 8.47 -5.69
N VAL A 138 -1.58 9.17 -6.82
CA VAL A 138 -0.55 8.92 -7.81
C VAL A 138 0.15 10.23 -8.15
N ILE A 139 1.48 10.22 -8.18
CA ILE A 139 2.30 11.33 -8.66
C ILE A 139 2.83 10.95 -10.04
N GLU A 140 2.43 11.72 -11.06
CA GLU A 140 2.93 11.56 -12.44
C GLU A 140 4.33 12.18 -12.57
N GLY A 141 5.31 11.34 -12.85
CA GLY A 141 6.69 11.68 -13.05
C GLY A 141 7.09 11.88 -14.51
N LYS A 142 8.38 12.15 -14.71
CA LYS A 142 8.99 12.34 -16.01
C LYS A 142 9.04 11.01 -16.78
N GLY A 143 8.93 11.08 -18.11
CA GLY A 143 9.09 9.91 -18.97
C GLY A 143 8.05 8.80 -18.76
N GLY A 144 6.87 9.12 -18.22
CA GLY A 144 5.80 8.15 -17.98
C GLY A 144 5.90 7.37 -16.67
N TRP A 145 6.86 7.70 -15.81
CA TRP A 145 6.95 7.14 -14.47
C TRP A 145 5.73 7.55 -13.63
N LEU A 146 5.19 6.62 -12.86
CA LEU A 146 4.15 6.86 -11.87
C LEU A 146 4.70 6.54 -10.49
N PHE A 147 4.43 7.35 -9.48
CA PHE A 147 4.83 7.11 -8.11
C PHE A 147 3.61 7.03 -7.20
N LEU A 148 3.71 6.20 -6.15
CA LEU A 148 2.66 6.09 -5.16
C LEU A 148 2.62 7.36 -4.30
N GLY A 149 1.46 7.98 -4.16
CA GLY A 149 1.25 9.16 -3.32
C GLY A 149 1.65 8.94 -1.86
N HIS A 150 1.47 7.72 -1.36
CA HIS A 150 1.85 7.34 0.00
C HIS A 150 3.36 7.43 0.28
N ASP A 151 4.22 7.41 -0.73
CA ASP A 151 5.66 7.72 -0.56
C ASP A 151 5.89 9.10 0.04
N VAL A 152 4.95 10.02 -0.20
CA VAL A 152 4.99 11.41 0.24
C VAL A 152 4.05 11.61 1.41
N SER A 153 2.79 11.20 1.29
CA SER A 153 1.76 11.47 2.29
C SER A 153 2.10 10.86 3.64
N TYR A 154 2.60 9.62 3.68
CA TYR A 154 2.94 8.93 4.93
C TYR A 154 4.12 9.58 5.65
N ARG A 155 5.11 10.09 4.91
CA ARG A 155 6.24 10.82 5.49
C ARG A 155 5.83 12.20 6.02
N CYS A 156 4.90 12.86 5.33
CA CYS A 156 4.45 14.20 5.67
C CYS A 156 3.37 14.27 6.73
N VAL A 157 2.58 13.20 6.85
CA VAL A 157 1.53 13.04 7.85
C VAL A 157 1.77 11.71 8.58
N PRO A 158 2.87 11.58 9.33
CA PRO A 158 3.20 10.33 9.99
C PRO A 158 2.25 10.10 11.18
N LYS A 159 1.91 8.84 11.44
CA LYS A 159 1.10 8.43 12.62
C LYS A 159 1.93 8.33 13.89
N ARG A 160 3.25 8.24 13.77
CA ARG A 160 4.22 8.18 14.87
C ARG A 160 5.43 9.02 14.50
N SER A 161 6.03 9.67 15.49
CA SER A 161 7.31 10.36 15.30
C SER A 161 8.42 9.37 14.91
N LEU A 162 9.47 9.88 14.26
CA LEU A 162 10.62 9.04 13.90
C LEU A 162 11.28 8.40 15.13
N ASP A 163 11.27 9.07 16.27
CA ASP A 163 11.81 8.54 17.53
C ASP A 163 10.99 7.34 18.03
N GLU A 164 9.66 7.41 17.97
CA GLU A 164 8.78 6.29 18.32
C GLU A 164 8.96 5.10 17.36
N VAL A 165 9.11 5.36 16.06
CA VAL A 165 9.41 4.33 15.06
C VAL A 165 10.74 3.63 15.38
N ILE A 166 11.79 4.40 15.63
CA ILE A 166 13.11 3.86 15.98
C ILE A 166 13.04 3.06 17.29
N ALA A 167 12.32 3.56 18.29
CA ALA A 167 12.12 2.86 19.56
C ALA A 167 11.42 1.51 19.38
N GLY A 168 10.35 1.45 18.58
CA GLY A 168 9.64 0.22 18.25
C GLY A 168 10.53 -0.82 17.56
N LEU A 169 11.27 -0.40 16.52
CA LEU A 169 12.21 -1.28 15.81
C LEU A 169 13.33 -1.79 16.72
N ARG A 170 13.89 -0.93 17.57
CA ARG A 170 14.90 -1.32 18.56
C ARG A 170 14.32 -2.27 19.61
N ARG A 171 13.05 -2.11 19.98
CA ARG A 171 12.40 -3.01 20.93
C ARG A 171 12.31 -4.42 20.37
N TRP A 172 11.90 -4.57 19.11
CA TRP A 172 11.91 -5.86 18.41
C TRP A 172 13.29 -6.50 18.37
N ARG A 173 14.31 -5.75 17.97
CA ARG A 173 15.71 -6.24 18.01
C ARG A 173 16.05 -6.76 19.41
N ALA A 174 15.79 -5.96 20.44
CA ALA A 174 16.14 -6.30 21.81
C ALA A 174 15.45 -7.59 22.29
N VAL A 175 14.14 -7.75 22.06
CA VAL A 175 13.42 -8.96 22.54
C VAL A 175 13.81 -10.21 21.76
N VAL A 176 14.08 -10.09 20.46
CA VAL A 176 14.54 -11.22 19.64
C VAL A 176 15.96 -11.63 20.04
N GLU A 177 16.91 -10.69 20.10
CA GLU A 177 18.31 -11.01 20.41
C GLU A 177 18.47 -11.49 21.86
N ALA A 178 17.67 -10.98 22.81
CA ALA A 178 17.65 -11.49 24.18
C ALA A 178 17.22 -12.97 24.29
N SER A 179 16.52 -13.49 23.28
CA SER A 179 16.13 -14.91 23.21
C SER A 179 17.20 -15.82 22.58
N GLY A 180 18.38 -15.29 22.23
CA GLY A 180 19.48 -16.01 21.57
C GLY A 180 19.42 -16.03 20.04
N ARG A 181 18.33 -15.53 19.45
CA ARG A 181 18.10 -15.48 17.99
C ARG A 181 18.89 -14.38 17.32
N LYS A 182 19.22 -14.55 16.04
CA LYS A 182 19.75 -13.45 15.21
C LYS A 182 18.60 -12.61 14.69
N PHE A 183 18.71 -11.28 14.82
CA PHE A 183 17.72 -10.35 14.26
C PHE A 183 18.29 -9.57 13.06
N GLN A 184 17.59 -9.64 11.92
CA GLN A 184 17.83 -8.81 10.76
C GLN A 184 16.65 -7.89 10.50
N LEU A 185 16.95 -6.67 10.07
CA LEU A 185 15.94 -5.70 9.65
C LEU A 185 16.36 -5.18 8.28
N VAL A 186 15.49 -5.35 7.30
CA VAL A 186 15.59 -4.79 5.95
C VAL A 186 14.52 -3.73 5.84
N VAL A 187 14.91 -2.52 5.43
CA VAL A 187 13.93 -1.51 5.01
C VAL A 187 14.01 -1.43 3.50
N ALA A 188 12.96 -1.88 2.80
CA ALA A 188 12.89 -1.75 1.36
C ALA A 188 12.68 -0.27 1.00
N PRO A 189 13.61 0.38 0.27
CA PRO A 189 13.44 1.78 -0.08
C PRO A 189 12.27 1.97 -1.03
N ASP A 190 11.62 3.12 -0.95
CA ASP A 190 10.55 3.43 -1.88
C ASP A 190 11.13 3.78 -3.27
N LYS A 191 10.33 3.59 -4.32
CA LYS A 191 10.72 3.95 -5.69
C LYS A 191 11.10 5.43 -5.80
N SER A 192 10.37 6.32 -5.11
CA SER A 192 10.69 7.75 -5.02
C SER A 192 12.06 8.05 -4.40
N THR A 193 12.58 7.17 -3.54
CA THR A 193 13.91 7.25 -2.89
C THR A 193 15.03 6.75 -3.79
N VAL A 194 14.78 5.70 -4.56
CA VAL A 194 15.77 5.12 -5.48
C VAL A 194 15.88 5.91 -6.78
N TYR A 195 14.77 6.47 -7.28
CA TYR A 195 14.71 7.24 -8.52
C TYR A 195 14.07 8.63 -8.35
N PRO A 196 14.58 9.49 -7.45
CA PRO A 196 14.04 10.84 -7.29
C PRO A 196 14.16 11.71 -8.55
N GLU A 197 15.12 11.43 -9.42
CA GLU A 197 15.33 12.15 -10.68
C GLU A 197 14.16 12.02 -11.67
N ASN A 198 13.34 10.97 -11.52
CA ASN A 198 12.17 10.70 -12.35
C ASN A 198 10.88 11.33 -11.78
N LEU A 199 10.91 11.91 -10.57
CA LEU A 199 9.80 12.72 -10.05
C LEU A 199 9.65 14.02 -10.86
N PRO A 200 8.46 14.65 -10.89
CA PRO A 200 8.28 15.96 -11.50
C PRO A 200 9.09 17.02 -10.75
N ASP A 201 9.38 18.16 -11.39
CA ASP A 201 10.16 19.25 -10.79
C ASP A 201 9.46 19.91 -9.59
N ALA A 202 8.15 19.73 -9.45
CA ALA A 202 7.37 20.15 -8.31
C ALA A 202 6.19 19.20 -8.09
N TYR A 203 5.90 18.86 -6.83
CA TYR A 203 4.73 18.08 -6.44
C TYR A 203 4.28 18.41 -5.00
N ALA A 204 3.02 18.09 -4.69
CA ALA A 204 2.47 18.30 -3.35
C ALA A 204 3.29 17.52 -2.31
N GLY A 205 3.88 18.22 -1.34
CA GLY A 205 4.67 17.59 -0.27
C GLY A 205 6.16 17.39 -0.55
N GLU A 206 6.69 17.88 -1.68
CA GLU A 206 8.10 17.72 -2.06
C GLU A 206 9.10 18.10 -0.95
N ASP A 207 9.02 19.34 -0.46
CA ASP A 207 9.94 19.85 0.58
C ASP A 207 9.89 19.01 1.85
N CYS A 208 8.68 18.63 2.26
CA CYS A 208 8.44 17.88 3.47
C CYS A 208 8.95 16.43 3.33
N SER A 209 8.58 15.75 2.23
CA SER A 209 8.98 14.36 1.99
C SER A 209 10.50 14.24 1.80
N THR A 210 11.13 15.20 1.12
CA THR A 210 12.59 15.22 0.95
C THR A 210 13.30 15.34 2.31
N LYS A 211 12.92 16.30 3.15
CA LYS A 211 13.50 16.47 4.49
C LYS A 211 13.27 15.25 5.38
N ALA A 212 12.05 14.72 5.39
CA ALA A 212 11.70 13.54 6.18
C ALA A 212 12.48 12.30 5.73
N ARG A 213 12.62 12.08 4.42
CA ARG A 213 13.39 10.98 3.83
C ARG A 213 14.88 11.07 4.17
N GLU A 214 15.49 12.26 4.06
CA GLU A 214 16.90 12.46 4.43
C GLU A 214 17.16 12.13 5.89
N GLU A 215 16.31 12.62 6.79
CA GLU A 215 16.44 12.33 8.21
C GLU A 215 16.17 10.85 8.53
N PHE A 216 15.18 10.23 7.89
CA PHE A 216 14.87 8.81 8.00
C PHE A 216 16.09 7.95 7.67
N TRP A 217 16.67 8.12 6.48
CA TRP A 217 17.80 7.31 6.05
C TRP A 217 19.11 7.63 6.75
N LYS A 218 19.24 8.83 7.33
CA LYS A 218 20.36 9.18 8.20
C LYS A 218 20.28 8.47 9.55
N ARG A 219 19.07 8.27 10.10
CA ARG A 219 18.86 7.79 11.46
C ARG A 219 18.52 6.31 11.55
N VAL A 220 17.55 5.83 10.77
CA VAL A 220 16.99 4.48 10.95
C VAL A 220 18.06 3.39 10.78
N PRO A 221 18.85 3.32 9.70
CA PRO A 221 19.90 2.30 9.58
C PRO A 221 20.92 2.37 10.73
N ARG A 222 21.37 3.58 11.10
CA ARG A 222 22.36 3.80 12.16
C ARG A 222 21.85 3.39 13.54
N GLU A 223 20.61 3.73 13.88
CA GLU A 223 20.07 3.59 15.23
C GLU A 223 19.37 2.24 15.48
N THR A 224 18.96 1.54 14.42
CA THR A 224 18.28 0.24 14.49
C THR A 224 19.12 -0.92 13.95
N GLY A 225 20.22 -0.63 13.26
CA GLY A 225 21.03 -1.63 12.56
C GLY A 225 20.35 -2.22 11.32
N ALA A 226 19.36 -1.51 10.75
CA ALA A 226 18.72 -1.91 9.51
C ALA A 226 19.71 -1.95 8.34
N LEU A 227 19.51 -2.90 7.44
CA LEU A 227 20.19 -2.99 6.15
C LEU A 227 19.71 -1.85 5.25
N ASP A 228 20.61 -0.90 4.96
CA ASP A 228 20.41 0.10 3.92
C ASP A 228 20.81 -0.51 2.57
N MET A 229 19.81 -0.79 1.73
CA MET A 229 20.00 -1.43 0.42
C MET A 229 20.16 -0.42 -0.73
N ARG A 230 20.05 0.89 -0.48
CA ARG A 230 19.92 1.87 -1.57
C ARG A 230 21.12 1.90 -2.50
N ASN A 231 22.34 1.76 -1.97
CA ASN A 231 23.55 1.77 -2.78
C ASN A 231 23.66 0.50 -3.63
N GLN A 232 23.41 -0.66 -3.03
CA GLN A 232 23.48 -1.96 -3.68
C GLN A 232 22.44 -2.06 -4.80
N LEU A 233 21.22 -1.58 -4.58
CA LEU A 233 20.18 -1.54 -5.61
C LEU A 233 20.61 -0.65 -6.78
N ARG A 234 21.19 0.53 -6.52
CA ARG A 234 21.71 1.42 -7.59
C ARG A 234 22.88 0.79 -8.35
N GLU A 235 23.78 0.09 -7.66
CA GLU A 235 24.90 -0.62 -8.28
C GLU A 235 24.42 -1.75 -9.18
N VAL A 236 23.44 -2.54 -8.73
CA VAL A 236 22.82 -3.60 -9.54
C VAL A 236 22.09 -3.00 -10.74
N ALA A 237 21.35 -1.89 -10.56
CA ALA A 237 20.70 -1.18 -11.65
C ALA A 237 21.71 -0.74 -12.73
N ALA A 238 22.81 -0.12 -12.30
CA ALA A 238 23.86 0.37 -13.18
C ALA A 238 24.58 -0.77 -13.92
N ARG A 239 24.91 -1.85 -13.20
CA ARG A 239 25.57 -3.04 -13.77
C ARG A 239 24.70 -3.71 -14.83
N ASN A 240 23.41 -3.83 -14.56
CA ASN A 240 22.46 -4.49 -15.46
C ASN A 240 21.92 -3.55 -16.55
N GLN A 241 22.26 -2.25 -16.48
CA GLN A 241 21.74 -1.21 -17.36
C GLN A 241 20.19 -1.20 -17.42
N ARG A 242 19.55 -1.50 -16.28
CA ARG A 242 18.10 -1.59 -16.15
C ARG A 242 17.66 -1.13 -14.76
N PRO A 243 16.56 -0.38 -14.63
CA PRO A 243 16.03 0.00 -13.33
C PRO A 243 15.63 -1.22 -12.47
N ILE A 244 15.74 -1.07 -11.15
CA ILE A 244 15.29 -2.04 -10.14
C ILE A 244 13.80 -1.91 -9.86
N TYR A 245 13.11 -0.91 -10.41
CA TYR A 245 11.67 -0.73 -10.26
C TYR A 245 11.07 -0.54 -11.65
N HIS A 246 9.84 -1.01 -11.85
CA HIS A 246 9.10 -0.63 -13.04
C HIS A 246 8.59 0.82 -12.91
N ASP A 247 8.52 1.49 -14.06
CA ASP A 247 8.06 2.86 -14.18
C ASP A 247 6.66 3.07 -13.60
N ILE A 248 5.77 2.08 -13.71
CA ILE A 248 4.38 2.15 -13.25
C ILE A 248 4.02 1.20 -12.08
N ASP A 249 4.99 0.55 -11.44
CA ASP A 249 4.74 -0.36 -10.28
C ASP A 249 5.42 0.16 -9.01
N THR A 250 4.86 -0.10 -7.82
CA THR A 250 5.47 0.34 -6.56
C THR A 250 6.62 -0.53 -6.06
N HIS A 251 6.72 -1.78 -6.52
CA HIS A 251 7.65 -2.79 -6.04
C HIS A 251 8.97 -2.76 -6.81
N TRP A 252 10.02 -3.27 -6.17
CA TRP A 252 11.23 -3.63 -6.88
C TRP A 252 10.98 -4.81 -7.84
N THR A 253 11.88 -5.01 -8.78
CA THR A 253 11.93 -6.20 -9.63
C THR A 253 12.60 -7.36 -8.89
N HIS A 254 12.67 -8.52 -9.54
CA HIS A 254 13.39 -9.68 -9.01
C HIS A 254 14.86 -9.40 -8.71
N GLU A 255 15.52 -8.48 -9.41
CA GLU A 255 16.88 -8.05 -9.09
C GLU A 255 16.97 -7.39 -7.71
N GLY A 256 15.94 -6.66 -7.29
CA GLY A 256 15.84 -6.13 -5.93
C GLY A 256 15.73 -7.25 -4.90
N GLY A 257 14.86 -8.23 -5.16
CA GLY A 257 14.72 -9.41 -4.31
C GLY A 257 15.98 -10.27 -4.19
N ILE A 258 16.69 -10.50 -5.31
CA ILE A 258 18.00 -11.18 -5.32
C ILE A 258 19.02 -10.39 -4.50
N THR A 259 19.03 -9.06 -4.64
CA THR A 259 19.92 -8.18 -3.86
C THR A 259 19.64 -8.33 -2.36
N MET A 260 18.37 -8.42 -1.96
CA MET A 260 18.00 -8.66 -0.55
C MET A 260 18.51 -10.01 -0.06
N ALA A 261 18.24 -11.08 -0.80
CA ALA A 261 18.68 -12.43 -0.46
C ALA A 261 20.21 -12.50 -0.31
N TYR A 262 20.94 -11.89 -1.25
CA TYR A 262 22.40 -11.80 -1.21
C TYR A 262 22.91 -11.06 0.03
N GLN A 263 22.36 -9.88 0.34
CA GLN A 263 22.78 -9.08 1.50
C GLN A 263 22.47 -9.79 2.83
N LEU A 264 21.33 -10.49 2.92
CA LEU A 264 20.99 -11.28 4.10
C LEU A 264 21.94 -12.47 4.27
N ALA A 265 22.20 -13.23 3.21
CA ALA A 265 23.12 -14.36 3.25
C ALA A 265 24.53 -13.92 3.70
N GLU A 266 25.11 -12.91 3.07
CA GLU A 266 26.44 -12.40 3.44
C GLU A 266 26.52 -11.83 4.85
N ARG A 267 25.43 -11.23 5.34
CA ARG A 267 25.39 -10.71 6.71
C ARG A 267 25.27 -11.82 7.75
N LEU A 268 24.58 -12.91 7.43
CA LEU A 268 24.35 -14.03 8.33
C LEU A 268 25.51 -15.04 8.33
N GLU A 269 26.08 -15.29 7.16
CA GLU A 269 27.15 -16.25 6.89
C GLU A 269 28.09 -15.67 5.81
N PRO A 270 29.07 -14.84 6.20
CA PRO A 270 29.99 -14.20 5.25
C PRO A 270 30.69 -15.22 4.34
N GLY A 271 30.66 -14.97 3.04
CA GLY A 271 31.21 -15.85 2.01
C GLY A 271 30.27 -16.97 1.55
N ALA A 272 29.08 -17.11 2.12
CA ALA A 272 28.08 -18.09 1.65
C ALA A 272 27.70 -17.87 0.18
N THR A 273 27.76 -16.63 -0.31
CA THR A 273 27.38 -16.30 -1.69
C THR A 273 28.50 -16.45 -2.70
N ARG A 274 29.70 -16.87 -2.29
CA ARG A 274 30.90 -16.88 -3.16
C ARG A 274 30.68 -17.65 -4.46
N ASP A 275 29.99 -18.78 -4.36
CA ASP A 275 29.81 -19.72 -5.46
C ASP A 275 28.44 -19.56 -6.14
N TRP A 276 27.61 -18.59 -5.74
CA TRP A 276 26.26 -18.40 -6.27
C TRP A 276 26.26 -18.14 -7.78
N LYS A 277 25.33 -18.79 -8.48
CA LYS A 277 25.05 -18.53 -9.90
C LYS A 277 23.61 -18.06 -10.07
N VAL A 278 23.47 -16.83 -10.54
CA VAL A 278 22.19 -16.22 -10.91
C VAL A 278 22.09 -16.15 -12.43
N ARG A 279 20.97 -16.61 -13.00
CA ARG A 279 20.75 -16.60 -14.46
C ARG A 279 19.34 -16.15 -14.80
N PRO A 280 19.11 -15.47 -15.94
CA PRO A 280 17.75 -15.23 -16.41
C PRO A 280 16.99 -16.55 -16.55
N SER A 281 15.77 -16.61 -16.02
CA SER A 281 14.92 -17.80 -16.07
C SER A 281 13.74 -17.58 -17.02
N ARG A 282 12.75 -16.79 -16.60
CA ARG A 282 11.52 -16.54 -17.38
C ARG A 282 11.12 -15.08 -17.38
N GLN A 283 10.38 -14.67 -18.41
CA GLN A 283 9.66 -13.40 -18.42
C GLN A 283 8.16 -13.66 -18.36
N TYR A 284 7.43 -12.82 -17.62
CA TYR A 284 5.98 -12.94 -17.50
C TYR A 284 5.33 -11.56 -17.32
N PRO A 285 4.05 -11.39 -17.74
CA PRO A 285 3.31 -10.17 -17.46
C PRO A 285 2.91 -10.11 -15.99
N HIS A 286 3.09 -8.95 -15.37
CA HIS A 286 2.65 -8.64 -14.01
C HIS A 286 1.67 -7.48 -14.03
N SER A 287 0.59 -7.55 -13.26
CA SER A 287 -0.35 -6.45 -13.09
C SER A 287 0.33 -5.33 -12.30
N ALA A 288 0.44 -4.15 -12.90
CA ALA A 288 1.04 -3.02 -12.23
C ALA A 288 0.04 -2.36 -11.28
N ASP A 289 0.45 -2.11 -10.04
CA ASP A 289 -0.44 -1.67 -8.97
C ASP A 289 -0.80 -0.16 -8.99
N ILE A 290 0.08 0.71 -9.49
CA ILE A 290 -0.21 2.16 -9.54
C ILE A 290 -1.33 2.50 -10.54
N PRO A 291 -1.37 1.93 -11.77
CA PRO A 291 -2.47 2.12 -12.70
C PRO A 291 -3.86 1.78 -12.15
N ASP A 292 -3.97 0.82 -11.23
CA ASP A 292 -5.25 0.43 -10.63
C ASP A 292 -5.88 1.60 -9.84
N LEU A 293 -5.04 2.44 -9.20
CA LEU A 293 -5.47 3.67 -8.52
C LEU A 293 -6.04 4.73 -9.49
N LEU A 294 -5.71 4.61 -10.79
CA LEU A 294 -6.26 5.42 -11.87
C LEU A 294 -7.42 4.72 -12.59
N GLY A 295 -7.89 3.57 -12.06
CA GLY A 295 -8.90 2.73 -12.71
C GLY A 295 -8.41 2.11 -14.02
N GLN A 296 -7.09 1.96 -14.21
CA GLN A 296 -6.48 1.38 -15.40
C GLN A 296 -5.92 0.00 -15.09
N ASP A 297 -6.22 -0.97 -15.95
CA ASP A 297 -5.67 -2.32 -15.86
C ASP A 297 -4.50 -2.40 -16.84
N ARG A 298 -3.27 -2.35 -16.31
CA ARG A 298 -2.03 -2.32 -17.10
C ARG A 298 -1.05 -3.36 -16.58
N THR A 299 -0.32 -3.96 -17.50
CA THR A 299 0.72 -4.95 -17.16
C THR A 299 2.11 -4.46 -17.54
N VAL A 300 3.10 -4.94 -16.81
CA VAL A 300 4.54 -4.76 -17.10
C VAL A 300 5.22 -6.11 -17.29
N PRO A 301 6.21 -6.23 -18.21
CA PRO A 301 6.98 -7.45 -18.35
C PRO A 301 8.02 -7.54 -17.22
N ILE A 302 7.94 -8.59 -16.42
CA ILE A 302 8.89 -8.88 -15.34
C ILE A 302 9.88 -9.96 -15.79
N GLN A 303 11.17 -9.73 -15.59
CA GLN A 303 12.22 -10.76 -15.72
C GLN A 303 12.47 -11.42 -14.36
N ALA A 304 12.27 -12.73 -14.28
CA ALA A 304 12.67 -13.56 -13.15
C ALA A 304 13.99 -14.29 -13.42
N TYR A 305 14.61 -14.76 -12.35
CA TYR A 305 15.92 -15.41 -12.38
C TYR A 305 15.86 -16.78 -11.71
N SER A 306 16.80 -17.65 -12.07
CA SER A 306 17.15 -18.83 -11.29
C SER A 306 18.36 -18.50 -10.41
N LEU A 307 18.46 -19.17 -9.27
CA LEU A 307 19.57 -19.05 -8.32
C LEU A 307 20.02 -20.46 -7.91
N ALA A 308 21.28 -20.79 -8.20
CA ALA A 308 21.96 -21.99 -7.72
C ALA A 308 23.00 -21.58 -6.65
N PRO A 309 22.77 -21.87 -5.36
CA PRO A 309 23.67 -21.42 -4.28
C PRO A 309 25.01 -22.17 -4.25
N ASP A 310 25.05 -23.38 -4.80
CA ASP A 310 26.21 -24.28 -4.80
C ASP A 310 27.12 -24.11 -6.03
N GLY A 311 26.82 -23.13 -6.88
CA GLY A 311 27.54 -22.93 -8.14
C GLY A 311 27.29 -24.02 -9.18
N SER A 312 26.29 -24.87 -9.00
CA SER A 312 25.83 -25.80 -10.02
C SER A 312 25.00 -25.09 -11.10
N ASP A 313 24.47 -25.87 -12.05
CA ASP A 313 23.51 -25.38 -13.04
C ASP A 313 22.06 -25.74 -12.68
N VAL A 314 21.84 -26.25 -11.47
CA VAL A 314 20.52 -26.66 -10.97
C VAL A 314 19.87 -25.51 -10.21
N ASP A 315 18.75 -25.02 -10.73
CA ASP A 315 17.93 -23.99 -10.10
C ASP A 315 17.44 -24.45 -8.72
N ASN A 316 17.53 -23.57 -7.72
CA ASN A 316 17.06 -23.79 -6.36
C ASN A 316 15.92 -22.84 -5.97
N THR A 317 15.44 -22.01 -6.90
CA THR A 317 14.34 -21.07 -6.63
C THR A 317 12.98 -21.77 -6.54
N GLN A 318 12.10 -21.23 -5.72
CA GLN A 318 10.72 -21.71 -5.56
C GLN A 318 9.73 -20.57 -5.79
N PHE A 319 8.98 -20.63 -6.89
CA PHE A 319 7.99 -19.60 -7.23
C PHE A 319 6.61 -20.00 -6.71
N GLU A 320 6.42 -19.87 -5.40
CA GLU A 320 5.13 -20.15 -4.76
C GLU A 320 4.34 -18.85 -4.56
N PRO A 321 3.04 -18.81 -4.93
CA PRO A 321 2.19 -17.68 -4.63
C PRO A 321 1.97 -17.57 -3.12
N SER A 322 1.94 -16.34 -2.60
CA SER A 322 1.48 -16.06 -1.25
C SER A 322 0.33 -15.08 -1.32
N ASP A 323 -0.75 -15.40 -0.62
CA ASP A 323 -1.88 -14.49 -0.43
C ASP A 323 -1.73 -13.61 0.81
N PHE A 324 -0.63 -13.75 1.57
CA PHE A 324 -0.35 -13.07 2.84
C PHE A 324 -1.40 -13.25 3.95
N HIS A 325 -2.39 -14.12 3.75
CA HIS A 325 -3.36 -14.48 4.78
C HIS A 325 -2.83 -15.63 5.63
N GLU A 326 -2.18 -16.61 5.00
CA GLU A 326 -1.53 -17.72 5.67
C GLU A 326 0.01 -17.59 5.60
N PRO A 327 0.75 -18.14 6.60
CA PRO A 327 2.19 -18.23 6.53
C PRO A 327 2.66 -19.00 5.28
N LEU A 328 3.57 -18.41 4.50
CA LEU A 328 4.24 -19.12 3.41
C LEU A 328 5.45 -19.86 3.97
N HIS A 329 5.39 -21.19 4.00
CA HIS A 329 6.50 -22.04 4.41
C HIS A 329 7.19 -22.67 3.19
N LEU A 330 8.52 -22.55 3.14
CA LEU A 330 9.37 -22.98 2.04
C LEU A 330 10.56 -23.75 2.61
N GLU A 331 10.75 -24.98 2.15
CA GLU A 331 11.86 -25.85 2.55
C GLU A 331 12.68 -26.29 1.35
N SER A 332 13.99 -26.40 1.55
CA SER A 332 14.95 -26.83 0.53
C SER A 332 16.00 -27.77 1.17
N PRO A 333 16.37 -28.88 0.51
CA PRO A 333 17.49 -29.69 0.96
C PRO A 333 18.78 -28.86 1.09
N PRO A 334 19.61 -29.09 2.13
CA PRO A 334 20.83 -28.32 2.33
C PRO A 334 21.80 -28.50 1.17
N LYS A 335 22.27 -27.39 0.61
CA LYS A 335 23.33 -27.33 -0.41
C LYS A 335 24.45 -26.38 0.04
N PRO A 336 25.69 -26.54 -0.47
CA PRO A 336 26.72 -25.53 -0.29
C PRO A 336 26.22 -24.13 -0.70
N GLY A 337 26.59 -23.11 0.07
CA GLY A 337 26.18 -21.73 -0.16
C GLY A 337 24.78 -21.36 0.32
N MET A 338 24.06 -22.28 0.98
CA MET A 338 22.81 -22.01 1.68
C MET A 338 23.03 -21.75 3.17
N VAL A 339 22.16 -20.94 3.77
CA VAL A 339 22.04 -20.77 5.22
C VAL A 339 21.13 -21.87 5.77
N THR A 340 21.66 -22.72 6.65
CA THR A 340 20.94 -23.90 7.15
C THR A 340 20.13 -23.65 8.42
N ARG A 341 20.30 -22.49 9.05
CA ARG A 341 19.56 -22.11 10.25
C ARG A 341 18.15 -21.66 9.86
N PRO A 342 17.08 -22.18 10.51
CA PRO A 342 15.71 -21.80 10.20
C PRO A 342 15.46 -20.29 10.30
N MET A 343 14.91 -19.71 9.24
CA MET A 343 14.54 -18.30 9.17
C MET A 343 13.02 -18.14 9.29
N ARG A 344 12.60 -17.25 10.18
CA ARG A 344 11.21 -16.79 10.32
C ARG A 344 11.18 -15.31 9.97
N MET A 345 10.37 -14.97 8.97
CA MET A 345 10.37 -13.67 8.35
C MET A 345 9.02 -12.99 8.51
N VAL A 346 9.04 -11.71 8.86
CA VAL A 346 7.89 -10.82 8.72
C VAL A 346 8.18 -9.94 7.52
N GLY A 347 7.39 -10.04 6.46
CA GLY A 347 7.64 -9.35 5.18
C GLY A 347 6.36 -8.81 4.56
N ASP A 348 6.46 -7.65 3.90
CA ASP A 348 5.33 -7.07 3.16
C ASP A 348 5.35 -7.50 1.68
N SER A 349 4.59 -6.80 0.83
CA SER A 349 4.49 -7.11 -0.59
C SER A 349 5.83 -7.04 -1.36
N PHE A 350 6.85 -6.30 -0.88
CA PHE A 350 8.20 -6.35 -1.48
C PHE A 350 8.83 -7.74 -1.39
N THR A 351 8.51 -8.50 -0.33
CA THR A 351 8.99 -9.87 -0.16
C THR A 351 8.49 -10.81 -1.26
N GLN A 352 7.40 -10.50 -1.99
CA GLN A 352 6.91 -11.34 -3.10
C GLN A 352 7.96 -11.52 -4.22
N PHE A 353 8.74 -10.48 -4.50
CA PHE A 353 9.82 -10.54 -5.51
C PHE A 353 11.13 -11.09 -4.94
N ALA A 354 11.20 -11.31 -3.62
CA ALA A 354 12.37 -11.87 -2.95
C ALA A 354 12.20 -13.34 -2.56
N SER A 355 10.97 -13.79 -2.28
CA SER A 355 10.69 -15.13 -1.73
C SER A 355 11.28 -16.27 -2.56
N PRO A 356 11.31 -16.27 -3.91
CA PRO A 356 11.92 -17.37 -4.65
C PRO A 356 13.42 -17.48 -4.42
N TYR A 357 14.10 -16.36 -4.21
CA TYR A 357 15.54 -16.30 -3.97
C TYR A 357 15.89 -16.55 -2.51
N LEU A 358 15.01 -16.14 -1.58
CA LEU A 358 15.13 -16.53 -0.18
C LEU A 358 14.96 -18.05 -0.03
N ALA A 359 14.01 -18.67 -0.74
CA ALA A 359 13.84 -20.14 -0.76
C ALA A 359 15.08 -20.87 -1.31
N ALA A 360 15.78 -20.25 -2.26
CA ALA A 360 17.05 -20.75 -2.79
C ALA A 360 18.23 -20.54 -1.82
N THR A 361 18.11 -19.59 -0.89
CA THR A 361 19.16 -19.16 0.05
C THR A 361 19.08 -19.89 1.40
N PHE A 362 17.88 -20.16 1.90
CA PHE A 362 17.62 -20.74 3.21
C PHE A 362 17.04 -22.16 3.08
N THR A 363 17.44 -23.07 3.96
CA THR A 363 16.90 -24.45 3.94
C THR A 363 15.50 -24.55 4.53
N ASP A 364 15.16 -23.65 5.45
CA ASP A 364 13.86 -23.54 6.10
C ASP A 364 13.51 -22.06 6.28
N LEU A 365 12.45 -21.62 5.60
CA LEU A 365 11.94 -20.26 5.60
C LEU A 365 10.44 -20.26 5.82
N THR A 366 9.96 -19.46 6.76
CA THR A 366 8.53 -19.14 6.88
C THR A 366 8.33 -17.64 6.85
N ILE A 367 7.44 -17.14 5.98
CA ILE A 367 7.13 -15.72 5.80
C ILE A 367 5.69 -15.45 6.28
N VAL A 368 5.51 -14.42 7.10
CA VAL A 368 4.20 -13.89 7.50
C VAL A 368 4.09 -12.40 7.24
N HIS A 369 2.88 -11.90 7.06
CA HIS A 369 2.64 -10.48 6.86
C HIS A 369 2.69 -9.68 8.18
N PRO A 370 3.23 -8.44 8.19
CA PRO A 370 3.25 -7.55 9.37
C PRO A 370 1.90 -7.39 10.08
N ASP A 371 0.80 -7.37 9.33
CA ASP A 371 -0.53 -7.20 9.93
C ASP A 371 -0.94 -8.40 10.81
N GLN A 372 -0.52 -9.62 10.46
CA GLN A 372 -0.78 -10.81 11.28
C GLN A 372 -0.08 -10.71 12.63
N VAL A 373 1.11 -10.09 12.67
CA VAL A 373 1.87 -9.86 13.91
C VAL A 373 1.13 -8.91 14.86
N ALA A 374 0.42 -7.93 14.30
CA ALA A 374 -0.35 -6.99 15.09
C ALA A 374 -1.66 -7.58 15.62
N VAL A 375 -2.34 -8.38 14.79
CA VAL A 375 -3.63 -9.01 15.12
C VAL A 375 -3.47 -10.04 16.23
N ASP A 376 -2.47 -10.92 16.13
CA ASP A 376 -2.15 -11.91 17.16
C ASP A 376 -0.64 -11.94 17.46
N PRO A 377 -0.17 -11.04 18.36
CA PRO A 377 1.24 -10.97 18.73
C PRO A 377 1.76 -12.25 19.40
N GLU A 378 0.89 -13.05 20.03
CA GLU A 378 1.30 -14.30 20.67
C GLU A 378 1.48 -15.41 19.64
N ALA A 379 0.60 -15.52 18.64
CA ALA A 379 0.78 -16.43 17.50
C ALA A 379 2.04 -16.08 16.72
N ALA A 380 2.27 -14.79 16.46
CA ALA A 380 3.53 -14.34 15.87
C ALA A 380 4.73 -14.71 16.75
N GLY A 381 4.65 -14.50 18.07
CA GLY A 381 5.70 -14.93 19.01
C GLY A 381 6.00 -16.43 18.94
N ARG A 382 4.98 -17.28 18.81
CA ARG A 382 5.13 -18.74 18.63
C ARG A 382 5.83 -19.09 17.33
N LEU A 383 5.38 -18.50 16.21
CA LEU A 383 6.02 -18.72 14.90
C LEU A 383 7.46 -18.25 14.90
N LEU A 384 7.75 -17.07 15.46
CA LEU A 384 9.12 -16.55 15.56
C LEU A 384 10.00 -17.42 16.47
N ALA A 385 9.42 -18.09 17.47
CA ALA A 385 10.14 -19.00 18.37
C ALA A 385 10.63 -20.28 17.67
N GLU A 386 10.03 -20.66 16.55
CA GLU A 386 10.46 -21.82 15.74
C GLU A 386 11.73 -21.54 14.93
N GLY A 387 12.12 -20.27 14.78
CA GLY A 387 13.31 -19.86 14.04
C GLY A 387 14.54 -19.65 14.91
N GLU A 388 15.72 -19.78 14.29
CA GLU A 388 17.00 -19.29 14.85
C GLU A 388 17.36 -17.88 14.33
N ILE A 389 16.81 -17.52 13.18
CA ILE A 389 16.96 -16.22 12.53
C ILE A 389 15.57 -15.60 12.39
N VAL A 390 15.41 -14.38 12.88
CA VAL A 390 14.21 -13.56 12.68
C VAL A 390 14.58 -12.38 11.80
N THR A 391 13.88 -12.23 10.68
CA THR A 391 14.11 -11.14 9.74
C THR A 391 12.84 -10.35 9.52
N PHE A 392 12.90 -9.03 9.65
CA PHE A 392 11.82 -8.15 9.23
C PHE A 392 12.21 -7.46 7.92
N GLU A 393 11.33 -7.52 6.92
CA GLU A 393 11.38 -6.71 5.71
C GLU A 393 10.15 -5.81 5.72
N LEU A 394 10.38 -4.50 5.68
CA LEU A 394 9.35 -3.48 5.82
C LEU A 394 9.59 -2.37 4.79
N SER A 395 8.57 -1.96 4.05
CA SER A 395 8.68 -0.83 3.12
C SER A 395 8.89 0.51 3.82
N GLU A 396 9.78 1.33 3.24
CA GLU A 396 10.16 2.64 3.74
C GLU A 396 8.94 3.51 4.05
N ARG A 397 7.96 3.62 3.15
CA ARG A 397 6.77 4.46 3.34
C ARG A 397 6.00 4.12 4.61
N PHE A 398 5.84 2.85 4.94
CA PHE A 398 5.10 2.43 6.13
C PHE A 398 5.93 2.60 7.41
N VAL A 399 7.24 2.35 7.35
CA VAL A 399 8.14 2.61 8.50
C VAL A 399 8.24 4.10 8.77
N ALA A 400 8.54 4.91 7.75
CA ALA A 400 8.70 6.36 7.84
C ALA A 400 7.40 7.06 8.27
N GLY A 401 6.24 6.56 7.83
CA GLY A 401 4.96 7.06 8.29
C GLY A 401 4.50 6.49 9.64
N GLY A 402 5.26 5.59 10.25
CA GLY A 402 4.88 4.92 11.49
C GLY A 402 3.57 4.16 11.39
N ARG A 403 3.29 3.55 10.23
CA ARG A 403 1.99 2.95 9.86
C ARG A 403 1.87 1.48 10.25
N TYR A 404 2.98 0.75 10.37
CA TYR A 404 2.93 -0.64 10.86
C TYR A 404 2.46 -0.67 12.31
N PRO A 405 1.42 -1.45 12.65
CA PRO A 405 0.99 -1.53 14.04
C PRO A 405 2.01 -2.23 14.94
N MET A 406 2.84 -3.13 14.39
CA MET A 406 3.93 -3.79 15.12
C MET A 406 5.04 -2.83 15.60
N LEU A 407 5.03 -1.55 15.20
CA LEU A 407 5.92 -0.53 15.76
C LEU A 407 5.56 -0.14 17.19
N ASP A 408 4.37 -0.52 17.68
CA ASP A 408 4.05 -0.40 19.09
C ASP A 408 4.90 -1.39 19.93
N ALA A 409 5.63 -0.85 20.91
CA ALA A 409 6.48 -1.64 21.80
C ALA A 409 5.71 -2.74 22.53
N ALA A 410 4.42 -2.54 22.82
CA ALA A 410 3.59 -3.55 23.48
C ALA A 410 3.38 -4.81 22.61
N VAL A 411 3.40 -4.68 21.28
CA VAL A 411 3.33 -5.83 20.36
C VAL A 411 4.63 -6.63 20.46
N ALA A 412 5.77 -5.95 20.41
CA ALA A 412 7.09 -6.57 20.57
C ALA A 412 7.22 -7.25 21.95
N ASP A 413 6.68 -6.66 23.01
CA ASP A 413 6.71 -7.23 24.36
C ASP A 413 5.93 -8.53 24.47
N LYS A 414 4.74 -8.60 23.88
CA LYS A 414 3.90 -9.80 23.89
C LYS A 414 4.56 -10.95 23.12
N ALA A 415 5.03 -10.69 21.90
CA ALA A 415 5.76 -11.68 21.12
C ALA A 415 7.08 -12.08 21.81
N GLY A 416 7.79 -11.08 22.36
CA GLY A 416 9.05 -11.24 23.08
C GLY A 416 8.93 -12.10 24.33
N ALA A 417 7.81 -12.03 25.06
CA ALA A 417 7.56 -12.90 26.20
C ALA A 417 7.51 -14.39 25.79
N ILE A 418 6.92 -14.71 24.63
CA ILE A 418 6.91 -16.06 24.08
C ILE A 418 8.33 -16.49 23.68
N LEU A 419 9.10 -15.61 23.02
CA LEU A 419 10.50 -15.89 22.65
C LEU A 419 11.37 -16.13 23.88
N ALA A 420 11.20 -15.34 24.94
CA ALA A 420 11.95 -15.48 26.19
C ALA A 420 11.63 -16.79 26.93
N ALA A 421 10.41 -17.31 26.79
CA ALA A 421 10.03 -18.62 27.30
C ALA A 421 10.63 -19.79 26.49
N HIS A 422 11.10 -19.53 25.26
CA HIS A 422 11.69 -20.52 24.35
C HIS A 422 13.06 -20.05 23.82
N PRO A 423 14.07 -19.85 24.68
CA PRO A 423 15.37 -19.33 24.26
C PRO A 423 16.18 -20.38 23.46
N ILE A 424 16.98 -19.91 22.51
CA ILE A 424 18.05 -20.70 21.89
C ILE A 424 19.33 -20.49 22.71
N ARG A 425 19.94 -21.59 23.14
CA ARG A 425 21.14 -21.59 24.00
C ARG A 425 22.42 -21.59 23.20
#